data_AF-B8CE64-F1
#
_entry.id   AF-B8CE64-F1
#
_cell.length_a   1.000
_cell.length_b   1.000
_cell.length_c   1.000
_cell.angle_alpha   90.00
_cell.angle_beta   90.00
_cell.angle_gamma   90.00
#
_symmetry.space_group_name_H-M   'P 1'
#
loop_
_entity.id
_entity.type
_entity.pdbx_description
1 polymer ?
#
loop_
_entity_poly.entity_id
_entity_poly.type
_entity_poly.pdbx_seq_one_letter_code
_entity_poly.pdbx_strand_id
1 'polypeptide(L)'
;SSVSAALLAGVFVLGIGTGVTVDSQINTNPKDLASRDAVDKNAPNPTLCTTYGASAMAFDQRVFVSFNPFNVYVAQADVKPACVLRPANIVPILKERKLLNDNEIRGCKMNMNTWAFVGDLNDQPQLSCVYKSEDAQNEFLEDPKRGIGED
;
A
#
# COMPACT_ATOMS: atom_id res chain seq x y z
N SER A 1 -37.12 -20.21 -40.83
CA SER A 1 -36.27 -19.72 -39.74
C SER A 1 -34.79 -19.78 -40.12
N SER A 2 -34.36 -18.98 -41.09
CA SER A 2 -32.97 -18.93 -41.60
C SER A 2 -32.32 -17.57 -41.38
N VAL A 3 -33.13 -16.52 -41.25
CA VAL A 3 -32.68 -15.13 -41.07
C VAL A 3 -32.01 -14.92 -39.70
N SER A 4 -32.48 -15.59 -38.64
CA SER A 4 -31.94 -15.43 -37.28
C SER A 4 -30.52 -15.99 -37.11
N ALA A 5 -30.20 -17.12 -37.76
CA ALA A 5 -28.87 -17.72 -37.67
C ALA A 5 -27.82 -16.92 -38.45
N ALA A 6 -28.19 -16.36 -39.61
CA ALA A 6 -27.31 -15.52 -40.40
C ALA A 6 -27.00 -14.18 -39.72
N LEU A 7 -27.98 -13.60 -39.02
CA LEU A 7 -27.76 -12.38 -38.22
C LEU A 7 -26.82 -12.63 -37.04
N LEU A 8 -26.98 -13.74 -36.31
CA LEU A 8 -26.10 -14.08 -35.19
C LEU A 8 -24.66 -14.36 -35.64
N ALA A 9 -24.47 -15.05 -36.77
CA ALA A 9 -23.15 -15.27 -37.35
C ALA A 9 -22.50 -13.96 -37.87
N GLY A 10 -23.30 -13.07 -38.47
CA GLY A 10 -22.84 -11.76 -38.94
C GLY A 10 -22.35 -10.85 -37.81
N VAL A 11 -23.08 -10.81 -36.68
CA VAL A 11 -22.69 -10.04 -35.50
C VAL A 11 -21.45 -10.62 -34.82
N PHE A 12 -21.28 -11.95 -34.81
CA PHE A 12 -20.10 -12.59 -34.24
C PHE A 12 -18.82 -12.29 -35.05
N VAL A 13 -18.89 -12.30 -36.38
CA VAL A 13 -17.74 -11.98 -37.24
C VAL A 13 -17.42 -10.48 -37.23
N LEU A 14 -18.43 -9.62 -37.17
CA LEU A 14 -18.21 -8.17 -36.98
C LEU A 14 -17.62 -7.87 -35.59
N GLY A 15 -18.05 -8.58 -34.54
CA GLY A 15 -17.51 -8.42 -33.18
C GLY A 15 -16.05 -8.85 -33.01
N ILE A 16 -15.52 -9.72 -33.88
CA ILE A 16 -14.09 -10.08 -33.92
C ILE A 16 -13.28 -9.08 -34.77
N GLY A 17 -13.91 -8.41 -35.74
CA GLY A 17 -13.26 -7.41 -36.61
C GLY A 17 -13.20 -6.00 -36.02
N THR A 18 -14.18 -5.63 -35.20
CA THR A 18 -14.16 -4.41 -34.37
C THR A 18 -13.83 -4.84 -32.95
N GLY A 19 -12.56 -5.12 -32.71
CA GLY A 19 -12.09 -5.50 -31.38
C GLY A 19 -12.70 -4.58 -30.33
N VAL A 20 -13.45 -5.15 -29.39
CA VAL A 20 -13.76 -4.46 -28.15
C VAL A 20 -12.41 -4.08 -27.56
N THR A 21 -12.05 -2.81 -27.68
CA THR A 21 -11.02 -2.24 -26.83
C THR A 21 -11.61 -2.35 -25.45
N VAL A 22 -11.19 -3.39 -24.72
CA VAL A 22 -11.35 -3.38 -23.28
C VAL A 22 -10.52 -2.19 -22.87
N ASP A 23 -11.15 -1.03 -22.69
CA ASP A 23 -10.53 0.12 -22.09
C ASP A 23 -10.26 -0.28 -20.64
N SER A 24 -9.21 -1.06 -20.45
CA SER A 24 -8.36 -0.89 -19.30
C SER A 24 -7.91 0.55 -19.45
N GLN A 25 -8.70 1.49 -18.92
CA GLN A 25 -8.23 2.83 -18.65
C GLN A 25 -7.11 2.60 -17.63
N ILE A 26 -5.92 2.34 -18.16
CA ILE A 26 -4.67 2.53 -17.45
C ILE A 26 -4.70 4.01 -17.20
N ASN A 27 -5.21 4.37 -16.04
CA ASN A 27 -5.27 5.75 -15.62
C ASN A 27 -3.81 6.17 -15.46
N THR A 28 -3.26 6.80 -16.51
CA THR A 28 -1.88 7.28 -16.57
C THR A 28 -1.72 8.59 -15.80
N ASN A 29 -2.68 8.97 -14.96
CA ASN A 29 -2.50 10.02 -13.99
C ASN A 29 -1.70 9.44 -12.80
N PRO A 30 -0.46 9.88 -12.56
CA PRO A 30 0.34 9.44 -11.40
C PRO A 30 -0.28 9.78 -10.04
N LYS A 31 -1.46 10.43 -10.02
CA LYS A 31 -2.29 10.68 -8.84
C LYS A 31 -3.28 9.56 -8.52
N ASP A 32 -3.56 8.66 -9.45
CA ASP A 32 -4.50 7.56 -9.25
C ASP A 32 -3.74 6.31 -8.81
N LEU A 33 -3.49 6.23 -7.50
CA LEU A 33 -3.05 5.02 -6.80
C LEU A 33 -4.20 4.00 -6.72
N ALA A 34 -4.82 3.68 -7.86
CA ALA A 34 -6.02 2.87 -7.94
C ALA A 34 -5.73 1.35 -8.02
N SER A 35 -4.49 0.96 -8.25
CA SER A 35 -4.09 -0.44 -8.37
C SER A 35 -2.90 -0.78 -7.47
N ARG A 36 -2.98 -1.97 -6.85
CA ARG A 36 -1.89 -2.58 -6.06
C ARG A 36 -0.59 -2.63 -6.86
N ASP A 37 -0.68 -2.87 -8.17
CA ASP A 37 0.46 -2.90 -9.07
C ASP A 37 1.20 -1.57 -9.14
N ALA A 38 0.48 -0.44 -9.00
CA ALA A 38 1.11 0.88 -8.98
C ALA A 38 1.89 1.08 -7.68
N VAL A 39 1.37 0.60 -6.55
CA VAL A 39 2.07 0.65 -5.25
C VAL A 39 3.31 -0.23 -5.29
N ASP A 40 3.18 -1.46 -5.79
CA ASP A 40 4.27 -2.43 -5.84
C ASP A 40 5.42 -1.97 -6.75
N LYS A 41 5.10 -1.36 -7.90
CA LYS A 41 6.12 -0.83 -8.82
C LYS A 41 6.88 0.37 -8.28
N ASN A 42 6.22 1.22 -7.49
CA ASN A 42 6.81 2.44 -6.95
C ASN A 42 7.42 2.26 -5.55
N ALA A 43 7.25 1.10 -4.93
CA ALA A 43 7.84 0.78 -3.63
C ALA A 43 9.37 0.93 -3.65
N PRO A 44 10.00 1.32 -2.54
CA PRO A 44 11.45 1.33 -2.45
C PRO A 44 11.98 -0.11 -2.55
N ASN A 45 12.96 -0.33 -3.43
CA ASN A 45 13.48 -1.65 -3.81
C ASN A 45 12.33 -2.68 -4.10
N PRO A 46 11.56 -2.53 -5.21
CA PRO A 46 10.31 -3.28 -5.45
C PRO A 46 10.40 -4.80 -5.29
N THR A 47 11.44 -5.42 -5.86
CA THR A 47 11.65 -6.88 -5.78
C THR A 47 11.90 -7.33 -4.35
N LEU A 48 12.70 -6.56 -3.59
CA LEU A 48 12.96 -6.85 -2.19
C LEU A 48 11.68 -6.70 -1.38
N CYS A 49 10.91 -5.65 -1.63
CA CYS A 49 9.71 -5.38 -0.85
C CYS A 49 8.64 -6.45 -1.03
N THR A 50 8.37 -6.87 -2.26
CA THR A 50 7.43 -7.96 -2.55
C THR A 50 7.94 -9.32 -2.04
N THR A 51 9.26 -9.56 -2.09
CA THR A 51 9.85 -10.84 -1.65
C THR A 51 9.93 -10.96 -0.13
N TYR A 52 10.25 -9.90 0.61
CA TYR A 52 10.57 -9.95 2.05
C TYR A 52 9.62 -9.14 2.94
N GLY A 53 8.70 -8.39 2.36
CA GLY A 53 7.81 -7.47 3.06
C GLY A 53 6.44 -7.37 2.39
N ALA A 54 5.93 -6.14 2.37
CA ALA A 54 4.79 -5.70 1.58
C ALA A 54 5.01 -4.23 1.20
N SER A 55 4.69 -3.89 -0.04
CA SER A 55 4.69 -2.51 -0.51
C SER A 55 3.65 -1.71 0.25
N ALA A 56 4.00 -0.49 0.62
CA ALA A 56 3.20 0.35 1.49
C ALA A 56 3.30 1.82 1.07
N MET A 57 2.48 2.64 1.72
CA MET A 57 2.57 4.09 1.65
C MET A 57 2.84 4.61 3.06
N ALA A 58 3.83 5.48 3.20
CA ALA A 58 4.07 6.22 4.42
C ALA A 58 3.42 7.60 4.31
N PHE A 59 2.63 7.96 5.30
CA PHE A 59 2.04 9.29 5.43
C PHE A 59 2.86 10.12 6.41
N ASP A 60 3.42 11.23 5.93
CA ASP A 60 4.03 12.24 6.77
C ASP A 60 2.95 13.26 7.14
N GLN A 61 2.32 13.05 8.29
CA GLN A 61 1.25 13.89 8.83
C GLN A 61 1.75 14.63 10.06
N ARG A 62 1.40 15.92 10.13
CA ARG A 62 1.66 16.74 11.32
C ARG A 62 0.36 17.09 11.99
N VAL A 63 0.21 16.62 13.22
CA VAL A 63 -0.91 16.94 14.10
C VAL A 63 -0.40 17.94 15.14
N PHE A 64 -1.02 19.11 15.20
CA PHE A 64 -0.69 20.16 16.16
C PHE A 64 -1.80 20.23 17.19
N VAL A 65 -1.43 20.14 18.47
CA VAL A 65 -2.35 20.31 19.60
C VAL A 65 -1.97 21.59 20.33
N SER A 66 -2.83 22.60 20.25
CA SER A 66 -2.77 23.77 21.12
C SER A 66 -3.54 23.46 22.40
N PHE A 67 -3.06 23.92 23.56
CA PHE A 67 -3.73 23.76 24.85
C PHE A 67 -4.29 25.09 25.39
N ASN A 68 -4.11 26.20 24.68
CA ASN A 68 -4.62 27.51 25.09
C ASN A 68 -4.92 28.43 23.88
N PRO A 69 -6.16 28.44 23.36
CA PRO A 69 -7.26 27.52 23.66
C PRO A 69 -7.01 26.11 23.11
N PHE A 70 -7.67 25.08 23.67
CA PHE A 70 -7.52 23.70 23.21
C PHE A 70 -8.01 23.53 21.76
N ASN A 71 -7.10 23.24 20.83
CA ASN A 71 -7.42 23.06 19.41
C ASN A 71 -6.49 22.02 18.78
N VAL A 72 -7.03 21.26 17.82
CA VAL A 72 -6.25 20.30 17.03
C VAL A 72 -6.25 20.75 15.57
N TYR A 73 -5.06 20.83 14.97
CA TYR A 73 -4.88 21.17 13.56
C TYR A 73 -4.12 20.04 12.86
N VAL A 74 -4.56 19.66 11.67
CA VAL A 74 -3.92 18.63 10.86
C VAL A 74 -3.39 19.29 9.59
N ALA A 75 -2.09 19.18 9.36
CA ALA A 75 -1.49 19.60 8.10
C ALA A 75 -1.81 18.60 6.98
N GLN A 76 -1.76 19.07 5.74
CA GLN A 76 -1.87 18.19 4.58
C GLN A 76 -0.79 17.09 4.66
N ALA A 77 -1.21 15.84 4.45
CA ALA A 77 -0.32 14.69 4.46
C ALA A 77 0.51 14.64 3.18
N ASP A 78 1.82 14.42 3.31
CA ASP A 78 2.66 13.98 2.20
C ASP A 78 2.69 12.45 2.15
N VAL A 79 2.59 11.88 0.95
CA VAL A 79 2.49 10.42 0.73
C VAL A 79 3.74 9.93 0.02
N LYS A 80 4.48 9.05 0.68
CA LYS A 80 5.75 8.51 0.16
C LYS A 80 5.65 7.01 -0.06
N PRO A 81 6.23 6.46 -1.13
CA PRO A 81 6.36 5.02 -1.28
C PRO A 81 7.18 4.43 -0.15
N ALA A 82 6.70 3.33 0.42
CA ALA A 82 7.31 2.69 1.57
C ALA A 82 7.30 1.17 1.41
N CYS A 83 8.05 0.51 2.27
CA CYS A 83 8.04 -0.93 2.39
C CYS A 83 7.97 -1.33 3.86
N VAL A 84 7.08 -2.26 4.20
CA VAL A 84 7.00 -2.86 5.53
C VAL A 84 7.58 -4.26 5.45
N LEU A 85 8.65 -4.53 6.19
CA LEU A 85 9.28 -5.85 6.22
C LEU A 85 8.45 -6.82 7.05
N ARG A 86 8.48 -8.10 6.68
CA ARG A 86 7.98 -9.16 7.56
C ARG A 86 8.97 -9.38 8.71
N PRO A 87 8.51 -9.62 9.95
CA PRO A 87 9.39 -9.74 11.11
C PRO A 87 10.56 -10.73 10.93
N ALA A 88 10.32 -11.84 10.23
CA ALA A 88 11.33 -12.85 9.95
C ALA A 88 12.52 -12.36 9.09
N ASN A 89 12.34 -11.28 8.33
CA ASN A 89 13.31 -10.81 7.35
C ASN A 89 14.10 -9.57 7.80
N ILE A 90 13.82 -9.03 8.99
CA ILE A 90 14.49 -7.81 9.50
C ILE A 90 16.01 -7.99 9.59
N VAL A 91 16.45 -9.10 10.18
CA VAL A 91 17.89 -9.37 10.41
C VAL A 91 18.66 -9.50 9.09
N PRO A 92 18.28 -10.39 8.14
CA PRO A 92 19.01 -10.51 6.89
C PRO A 92 18.91 -9.28 5.98
N ILE A 93 17.86 -8.45 6.14
CA ILE A 93 17.71 -7.26 5.29
C ILE A 93 18.40 -6.02 5.87
N LEU A 94 18.20 -5.71 7.14
CA LEU A 94 18.65 -4.44 7.72
C LEU A 94 19.93 -4.57 8.54
N LYS A 95 20.06 -5.66 9.32
CA LYS A 95 21.23 -5.86 10.19
C LYS A 95 22.49 -6.15 9.37
N GLU A 96 22.40 -7.06 8.40
CA GLU A 96 23.56 -7.43 7.56
C GLU A 96 24.08 -6.26 6.72
N ARG A 97 23.18 -5.34 6.33
CA ARG A 97 23.51 -4.08 5.65
C ARG A 97 24.01 -2.99 6.60
N LYS A 98 24.12 -3.29 7.91
CA LYS A 98 24.52 -2.35 8.97
C LYS A 98 23.63 -1.11 9.06
N LEU A 99 22.39 -1.23 8.63
CA LEU A 99 21.39 -0.16 8.71
C LEU A 99 20.76 -0.08 10.11
N LEU A 100 20.85 -1.16 10.89
CA LEU A 100 20.43 -1.22 12.29
C LEU A 100 21.46 -1.97 13.13
N ASN A 101 21.55 -1.61 14.40
CA ASN A 101 22.31 -2.31 15.43
C ASN A 101 21.43 -3.22 16.30
N ASP A 102 22.07 -4.06 17.13
CA ASP A 102 21.39 -5.04 17.96
C ASP A 102 20.45 -4.43 19.02
N ASN A 103 20.78 -3.24 19.51
CA ASN A 103 19.93 -2.54 20.47
C ASN A 103 18.67 -1.99 19.80
N GLU A 104 18.77 -1.47 18.58
CA GLU A 104 17.61 -0.99 17.81
C GLU A 104 16.66 -2.13 17.46
N ILE A 105 17.21 -3.26 16.98
CA ILE A 105 16.41 -4.45 16.66
C ILE A 105 15.71 -4.97 17.91
N ARG A 106 16.42 -5.10 19.02
CA ARG A 106 15.85 -5.58 20.29
C ARG A 106 14.82 -4.61 20.86
N GLY A 107 15.07 -3.31 20.79
CA GLY A 107 14.16 -2.27 21.26
C GLY A 107 12.85 -2.27 20.46
N CYS A 108 12.95 -2.44 19.15
CA CYS A 108 11.77 -2.52 18.30
C CYS A 108 10.99 -3.81 18.49
N LYS A 109 11.64 -4.97 18.64
CA LYS A 109 11.00 -6.31 18.66
C LYS A 109 10.03 -6.55 19.85
N MET A 110 9.93 -5.62 20.80
CA MET A 110 8.90 -5.68 21.84
C MET A 110 7.52 -5.42 21.23
N ASN A 111 6.50 -6.21 21.58
CA ASN A 111 5.08 -5.97 21.23
C ASN A 111 4.71 -6.07 19.72
N MET A 112 5.05 -7.16 19.03
CA MET A 112 4.59 -7.45 17.65
C MET A 112 4.97 -6.40 16.58
N ASN A 113 5.89 -5.50 16.90
CA ASN A 113 6.39 -4.53 15.93
C ASN A 113 7.22 -5.18 14.82
N THR A 114 7.32 -4.47 13.71
CA THR A 114 8.23 -4.76 12.61
C THR A 114 8.95 -3.48 12.17
N TRP A 115 9.73 -3.55 11.10
CA TRP A 115 10.40 -2.39 10.51
C TRP A 115 9.79 -2.02 9.16
N ALA A 116 9.61 -0.72 8.96
CA ALA A 116 9.27 -0.12 7.68
C ALA A 116 10.40 0.82 7.22
N PHE A 117 10.44 1.09 5.93
CA PHE A 117 11.36 2.07 5.37
C PHE A 117 10.79 2.85 4.19
N VAL A 118 11.33 4.06 4.01
CA VAL A 118 11.12 4.95 2.86
C VAL A 118 12.47 5.24 2.23
N GLY A 119 12.53 5.29 0.90
CA GLY A 119 13.78 5.48 0.15
C GLY A 119 14.55 4.17 -0.08
N ASP A 120 15.55 4.19 -0.96
CA ASP A 120 16.33 3.00 -1.32
C ASP A 120 17.21 2.55 -0.15
N LEU A 121 17.20 1.25 0.16
CA LEU A 121 18.03 0.67 1.22
C LEU A 121 19.54 0.85 1.00
N ASN A 122 19.96 1.09 -0.24
CA ASN A 122 21.36 1.32 -0.60
C ASN A 122 21.72 2.82 -0.64
N ASP A 123 20.74 3.72 -0.52
CA ASP A 123 20.92 5.16 -0.59
C ASP A 123 20.21 5.88 0.57
N GLN A 124 20.75 5.68 1.77
CA GLN A 124 20.33 6.35 3.01
C GLN A 124 18.81 6.30 3.27
N PRO A 125 18.24 5.09 3.48
CA PRO A 125 16.81 4.94 3.73
C PRO A 125 16.41 5.56 5.08
N GLN A 126 15.16 6.00 5.18
CA GLN A 126 14.54 6.33 6.45
C GLN A 126 13.89 5.08 7.03
N LEU A 127 14.34 4.65 8.20
CA LEU A 127 13.87 3.44 8.88
C LEU A 127 12.93 3.82 10.02
N SER A 128 11.86 3.04 10.20
CA SER A 128 10.90 3.25 11.28
C SER A 128 10.46 1.92 11.89
N CYS A 129 10.52 1.83 13.21
CA CYS A 129 9.86 0.74 13.94
C CYS A 129 8.36 0.99 13.92
N VAL A 130 7.59 0.05 13.38
CA VAL A 130 6.14 0.18 13.20
C VAL A 130 5.40 -0.93 13.92
N TYR A 131 4.31 -0.58 14.58
CA TYR A 131 3.43 -1.53 15.25
C TYR A 131 2.45 -2.12 14.24
N LYS A 132 2.32 -3.45 14.24
CA LYS A 132 1.27 -4.13 13.50
C LYS A 132 0.02 -4.20 14.39
N SER A 133 -1.00 -3.43 14.04
CA SER A 133 -2.34 -3.66 14.61
C SER A 133 -2.91 -4.92 13.96
N GLU A 134 -2.71 -6.07 14.59
CA GLU A 134 -3.19 -7.35 14.06
C GLU A 134 -4.72 -7.38 13.93
N ASP A 135 -5.40 -6.54 14.71
CA ASP A 135 -6.86 -6.36 14.77
C ASP A 135 -7.24 -4.88 14.67
N ALA A 136 -6.66 -4.11 13.74
CA ALA A 136 -7.39 -2.93 13.29
C ALA A 136 -8.64 -3.45 12.61
N GLN A 137 -9.69 -3.68 13.41
CA GLN A 137 -10.99 -4.24 13.06
C GLN A 137 -11.31 -3.84 11.64
N ASN A 138 -11.20 -4.78 10.72
CA ASN A 138 -11.60 -4.52 9.36
C ASN A 138 -13.12 -4.54 9.39
N GLU A 139 -13.72 -3.49 9.96
CA GLU A 139 -15.16 -3.26 10.07
C GLU A 139 -15.80 -3.32 8.67
N PHE A 140 -15.00 -3.07 7.63
CA PHE A 140 -15.36 -3.28 6.22
C PHE A 140 -15.69 -4.74 5.86
N LEU A 141 -15.08 -5.72 6.53
CA LEU A 141 -15.33 -7.15 6.33
C LEU A 141 -16.28 -7.73 7.38
N GLU A 142 -16.36 -7.14 8.58
CA GLU A 142 -17.15 -7.70 9.69
C GLU A 142 -18.60 -7.18 9.76
N ASP A 143 -18.87 -5.90 9.48
CA ASP A 143 -20.21 -5.34 9.19
C ASP A 143 -20.08 -3.84 8.85
N PRO A 144 -20.38 -3.39 7.61
CA PRO A 144 -20.29 -1.98 7.24
C PRO A 144 -21.19 -1.03 8.07
N LYS A 145 -22.14 -1.57 8.84
CA LYS A 145 -22.99 -0.78 9.75
C LYS A 145 -22.35 -0.51 11.11
N ARG A 146 -21.32 -1.26 11.49
CA ARG A 146 -20.67 -1.17 12.80
C ARG A 146 -19.49 -0.19 12.84
N GLY A 147 -18.93 0.13 11.66
CA GLY A 147 -17.85 1.12 11.48
C GLY A 147 -18.28 2.60 11.47
N ILE A 148 -19.58 2.89 11.56
CA ILE A 148 -20.08 4.23 11.92
C ILE A 148 -20.29 4.19 13.43
N GLY A 149 -19.44 4.86 14.20
CA GLY A 149 -19.65 5.00 15.64
C GLY A 149 -21.09 5.45 15.89
N GLU A 150 -21.89 4.58 16.50
CA GLU A 150 -23.21 4.94 17.00
C GLU A 150 -22.99 5.89 18.19
N ASP A 151 -23.47 7.13 18.04
CA ASP A 151 -23.73 8.04 19.15
C ASP A 151 -24.92 7.54 19.98
#